data_AF-A0A4T0UY91-F1
#
_entry.id   AF-A0A4T0UY91-F1
#
_cell.length_a   1.000
_cell.length_b   1.000
_cell.length_c   1.000
_cell.angle_alpha   90.00
_cell.angle_beta   90.00
_cell.angle_gamma   90.00
#
_symmetry.space_group_name_H-M   'P 1'
#
loop_
_entity.id
_entity.type
_entity.pdbx_description
1 polymer ?
#
loop_
_entity_poly.entity_id
_entity_poly.type
_entity_poly.pdbx_seq_one_letter_code
_entity_poly.pdbx_strand_id
1 'polypeptide(L)'
;MSARPFGRGAVAALLACLAAAGCGIDVGVEGASADPFTLPVGPTEWDVPVAAWYHDGTLHVGDERLELGAVEEFVLGATGVYWVRDGMLMFTSAAGLTEQVAEVGWANLAISADRSVLATVDQSRGPTDRYGTHVLQVAAFDTRTGEQLYRTPDREPADGDDLADLYGEIMPLLRGVSDELLFFDRSTIHLDDGSSDPATRDAERVEVYEGYADTLFPDGYHVGIGGEGRRREMTGSEAFGVGRLSPDRSTLFDASSWPAAAVVYDATTGRQRRLDGPSRYFTLGGWSDEDTFMGIAERVGGSAKARQVVTCELASLACSPVSPVLRSGYQESGYADLLLEAGTWP
;
A
#
# COMPACT_ATOMS: atom_id res chain seq x y z
N MET A 1 22.06 46.31 -8.51
CA MET A 1 22.74 45.09 -9.04
C MET A 1 21.66 44.19 -9.59
N SER A 2 21.84 43.80 -10.85
CA SER A 2 20.92 43.04 -11.69
C SER A 2 21.02 41.55 -11.38
N ALA A 3 19.89 40.85 -11.28
CA ALA A 3 19.83 39.41 -11.46
C ALA A 3 18.48 39.03 -12.11
N ARG A 4 18.59 38.25 -13.19
CA ARG A 4 17.57 37.91 -14.19
C ARG A 4 16.53 36.92 -13.65
N PRO A 5 15.30 36.91 -14.20
CA PRO A 5 14.34 35.84 -13.95
C PRO A 5 14.73 34.59 -14.78
N PHE A 6 14.83 33.44 -14.11
CA PHE A 6 14.87 32.14 -14.77
C PHE A 6 13.46 31.75 -15.18
N GLY A 7 13.21 31.77 -16.49
CA GLY A 7 12.09 31.05 -17.08
C GLY A 7 12.35 29.54 -16.99
N ARG A 8 11.38 28.81 -16.45
CA ARG A 8 11.27 27.37 -16.62
C ARG A 8 9.91 27.09 -17.25
N GLY A 9 9.97 26.44 -18.40
CA GLY A 9 8.84 26.16 -19.28
C GLY A 9 7.76 25.35 -18.57
N ALA A 10 6.52 25.74 -18.80
CA ALA A 10 5.35 24.95 -18.47
C ALA A 10 5.21 23.86 -19.54
N VAL A 11 5.43 22.60 -19.16
CA VAL A 11 4.87 21.46 -19.89
C VAL A 11 3.52 21.19 -19.25
N ALA A 12 2.47 21.76 -19.84
CA ALA A 12 1.08 21.44 -19.52
C ALA A 12 0.65 20.31 -20.48
N ALA A 13 0.68 19.06 -20.01
CA ALA A 13 0.06 17.95 -20.72
C ALA A 13 -1.37 17.80 -20.18
N LEU A 14 -2.34 18.12 -21.04
CA LEU A 14 -3.77 17.89 -20.83
C LEU A 14 -4.02 16.38 -20.71
N LEU A 15 -4.47 15.95 -19.53
CA LEU A 15 -5.16 14.66 -19.38
C LEU A 15 -6.64 14.96 -19.26
N ALA A 16 -7.33 14.85 -20.39
CA ALA A 16 -8.77 14.95 -20.51
C ALA A 16 -9.26 13.68 -21.20
N CYS A 17 -9.54 12.63 -20.43
CA CYS A 17 -10.37 11.52 -20.91
C CYS A 17 -11.82 11.84 -20.54
N LEU A 18 -12.42 12.70 -21.36
CA LEU A 18 -13.85 12.98 -21.36
C LEU A 18 -14.62 11.74 -21.82
N ALA A 19 -15.66 11.40 -21.04
CA ALA A 19 -16.70 10.47 -21.41
C ALA A 19 -17.30 10.81 -22.79
N ALA A 20 -17.37 9.82 -23.67
CA ALA A 20 -18.20 9.86 -24.86
C ALA A 20 -18.90 8.51 -25.05
N ALA A 21 -20.20 8.50 -24.81
CA ALA A 21 -21.10 7.53 -25.41
C ALA A 21 -21.07 7.70 -26.94
N GLY A 22 -20.82 6.63 -27.70
CA GLY A 22 -20.83 6.66 -29.16
C GLY A 22 -20.64 5.28 -29.78
N CYS A 23 -21.62 4.85 -30.59
CA CYS A 23 -21.74 3.52 -31.18
C CYS A 23 -20.62 3.13 -32.17
N GLY A 24 -20.12 1.90 -32.02
CA GLY A 24 -19.89 0.90 -33.09
C GLY A 24 -18.76 1.12 -34.11
N ILE A 25 -17.83 0.16 -34.15
CA ILE A 25 -17.61 -0.81 -35.26
C ILE A 25 -16.60 -1.85 -34.74
N ASP A 26 -17.02 -3.12 -34.72
CA ASP A 26 -16.16 -4.28 -34.50
C ASP A 26 -15.14 -4.39 -35.64
N VAL A 27 -13.86 -4.25 -35.31
CA VAL A 27 -12.75 -4.73 -36.15
C VAL A 27 -11.97 -5.72 -35.29
N GLY A 28 -12.22 -7.00 -35.53
CA GLY A 28 -11.55 -8.09 -34.82
C GLY A 28 -10.05 -8.05 -35.07
N VAL A 29 -9.30 -7.73 -34.02
CA VAL A 29 -7.90 -8.11 -33.87
C VAL A 29 -7.90 -9.33 -32.95
N GLU A 30 -7.62 -10.49 -33.52
CA GLU A 30 -7.32 -11.71 -32.76
C GLU A 30 -5.98 -11.53 -32.03
N GLY A 31 -5.99 -10.80 -30.93
CA GLY A 31 -5.06 -10.96 -29.82
C GLY A 31 -5.88 -11.46 -28.66
N ALA A 32 -5.89 -12.77 -28.40
CA ALA A 32 -6.62 -13.33 -27.27
C ALA A 32 -6.07 -12.67 -25.99
N SER A 33 -6.86 -11.75 -25.43
CA SER A 33 -6.72 -11.29 -24.05
C SER A 33 -6.57 -12.54 -23.19
N ALA A 34 -5.42 -12.70 -22.55
CA ALA A 34 -5.21 -13.84 -21.67
C ALA A 34 -6.28 -13.77 -20.57
N ASP A 35 -6.93 -14.90 -20.30
CA ASP A 35 -7.99 -14.95 -19.30
C ASP A 35 -7.53 -14.29 -17.98
N PRO A 36 -8.39 -13.51 -17.30
CA PRO A 36 -8.08 -12.96 -15.99
C PRO A 36 -7.62 -14.08 -15.05
N PHE A 37 -6.59 -13.81 -14.26
CA PHE A 37 -6.16 -14.76 -13.24
C PHE A 37 -7.16 -14.79 -12.08
N THR A 38 -7.32 -15.97 -11.48
CA THR A 38 -8.14 -16.16 -10.28
C THR A 38 -7.28 -15.98 -9.04
N LEU A 39 -7.81 -15.34 -8.02
CA LEU A 39 -7.12 -15.26 -6.73
C LEU A 39 -7.36 -16.54 -5.93
N PRO A 40 -6.31 -17.29 -5.55
CA PRO A 40 -6.51 -18.49 -4.76
C PRO A 40 -6.87 -18.15 -3.31
N VAL A 41 -7.65 -19.02 -2.68
CA VAL A 41 -8.02 -18.90 -1.26
C VAL A 41 -7.71 -20.19 -0.52
N GLY A 42 -7.22 -20.05 0.71
CA GLY A 42 -6.85 -21.15 1.58
C GLY A 42 -8.07 -21.84 2.19
N PRO A 43 -7.93 -23.10 2.66
CA PRO A 43 -9.02 -23.86 3.27
C PRO A 43 -9.36 -23.40 4.69
N THR A 44 -8.53 -22.55 5.30
CA THR A 44 -8.64 -22.09 6.69
C THR A 44 -8.32 -20.60 6.76
N GLU A 45 -9.03 -19.89 7.64
CA GLU A 45 -8.73 -18.51 7.97
C GLU A 45 -7.63 -18.43 9.02
N TRP A 46 -6.96 -17.28 9.09
CA TRP A 46 -6.15 -16.92 10.25
C TRP A 46 -7.05 -16.69 11.46
N ASP A 47 -6.59 -17.03 12.65
CA ASP A 47 -7.17 -16.52 13.89
C ASP A 47 -6.81 -15.01 14.02
N VAL A 48 -7.50 -14.12 13.31
CA VAL A 48 -7.29 -12.65 13.38
C VAL A 48 -7.68 -12.07 14.75
N PRO A 49 -7.01 -11.02 15.28
CA PRO A 49 -6.14 -10.05 14.60
C PRO A 49 -4.71 -10.10 15.13
N VAL A 50 -3.84 -10.91 14.52
CA VAL A 50 -2.45 -11.04 14.99
C VAL A 50 -1.47 -10.29 14.13
N ALA A 51 -0.46 -9.80 14.84
CA ALA A 51 0.68 -9.13 14.29
C ALA A 51 1.39 -9.94 13.19
N ALA A 52 1.65 -9.30 12.04
CA ALA A 52 2.31 -9.93 10.91
C ALA A 52 3.62 -9.22 10.55
N TRP A 53 4.71 -9.99 10.53
CA TRP A 53 6.03 -9.47 10.19
C TRP A 53 6.88 -10.55 9.54
N TYR A 54 7.67 -10.16 8.56
CA TYR A 54 8.56 -11.05 7.83
C TYR A 54 10.00 -10.74 8.17
N HIS A 55 10.82 -11.77 8.36
CA HIS A 55 12.26 -11.67 8.54
C HIS A 55 12.99 -12.89 7.98
N ASP A 56 14.06 -12.67 7.22
CA ASP A 56 14.99 -13.71 6.74
C ASP A 56 14.30 -14.95 6.13
N GLY A 57 13.32 -14.74 5.26
CA GLY A 57 12.60 -15.81 4.58
C GLY A 57 11.38 -16.34 5.31
N THR A 58 11.15 -15.96 6.56
CA THR A 58 10.04 -16.44 7.38
C THR A 58 9.04 -15.33 7.67
N LEU A 59 7.77 -15.58 7.38
CA LEU A 59 6.65 -14.76 7.83
C LEU A 59 6.15 -15.28 9.19
N HIS A 60 5.99 -14.35 10.12
CA HIS A 60 5.40 -14.58 11.44
C HIS A 60 4.01 -13.97 11.48
N VAL A 61 2.99 -14.76 11.82
CA VAL A 61 1.60 -14.32 11.99
C VAL A 61 1.13 -14.80 13.36
N GLY A 62 1.23 -13.93 14.37
CA GLY A 62 1.02 -14.35 15.75
C GLY A 62 2.02 -15.42 16.18
N ASP A 63 1.52 -16.59 16.59
CA ASP A 63 2.34 -17.75 16.95
C ASP A 63 2.75 -18.61 15.74
N GLU A 64 2.06 -18.43 14.60
CA GLU A 64 2.29 -19.17 13.36
C GLU A 64 3.53 -18.67 12.61
N ARG A 65 4.17 -19.58 11.87
CA ARG A 65 5.35 -19.29 11.05
C ARG A 65 5.23 -19.96 9.69
N LEU A 66 5.43 -19.19 8.63
CA LEU A 66 5.45 -19.67 7.25
C LEU A 66 6.80 -19.37 6.60
N GLU A 67 7.36 -20.36 5.90
CA GLU A 67 8.56 -20.15 5.09
C GLU A 67 8.16 -19.66 3.69
N LEU A 68 8.53 -18.42 3.37
CA LEU A 68 8.24 -17.79 2.07
C LEU A 68 9.50 -17.70 1.17
N GLY A 69 10.69 -17.63 1.77
CA GLY A 69 11.91 -17.26 1.06
C GLY A 69 11.95 -15.76 0.78
N ALA A 70 12.66 -15.33 -0.27
CA ALA A 70 12.80 -13.89 -0.57
C ALA A 70 11.45 -13.25 -0.92
N VAL A 71 11.12 -12.15 -0.24
CA VAL A 71 9.87 -11.38 -0.41
C VAL A 71 10.22 -9.92 -0.68
N GLU A 72 9.56 -9.33 -1.68
CA GLU A 72 9.61 -7.90 -1.97
C GLU A 72 8.54 -7.14 -1.17
N GLU A 73 7.32 -7.66 -1.19
CA GLU A 73 6.14 -7.11 -0.53
C GLU A 73 5.21 -8.26 -0.14
N PHE A 74 4.46 -8.09 0.95
CA PHE A 74 3.38 -9.02 1.32
C PHE A 74 2.20 -8.29 1.96
N VAL A 75 1.02 -8.90 1.84
CA VAL A 75 -0.20 -8.52 2.56
C VAL A 75 -0.91 -9.77 3.06
N LEU A 76 -1.56 -9.71 4.23
CA LEU A 76 -2.39 -10.81 4.68
C LEU A 76 -3.79 -10.69 4.10
N GLY A 77 -4.26 -11.78 3.49
CA GLY A 77 -5.68 -11.98 3.25
C GLY A 77 -6.33 -12.78 4.37
N ALA A 78 -7.63 -13.03 4.27
CA ALA A 78 -8.37 -13.81 5.27
C ALA A 78 -7.82 -15.24 5.43
N THR A 79 -7.39 -15.87 4.34
CA THR A 79 -7.07 -17.32 4.28
C THR A 79 -5.59 -17.65 4.06
N GLY A 80 -4.74 -16.63 3.98
CA GLY A 80 -3.31 -16.79 3.71
C GLY A 80 -2.59 -15.46 3.52
N VAL A 81 -1.39 -15.53 2.95
CA VAL A 81 -0.58 -14.36 2.58
C VAL A 81 -0.42 -14.30 1.07
N TYR A 82 -0.56 -13.10 0.52
CA TYR A 82 -0.19 -12.78 -0.85
C TYR A 82 1.13 -12.02 -0.83
N TRP A 83 2.08 -12.45 -1.64
CA TRP A 83 3.43 -11.87 -1.61
C TRP A 83 4.05 -11.85 -3.00
N VAL A 84 4.93 -10.90 -3.25
CA VAL A 84 5.61 -10.74 -4.54
C VAL A 84 7.08 -11.08 -4.41
N ARG A 85 7.59 -11.76 -5.43
CA ARG A 85 9.02 -12.02 -5.63
C ARG A 85 9.32 -12.06 -7.11
N ASP A 86 10.34 -11.32 -7.54
CA ASP A 86 10.83 -11.31 -8.91
C ASP A 86 9.69 -11.02 -9.91
N GLY A 87 8.75 -10.15 -9.54
CA GLY A 87 7.57 -9.81 -10.33
C GLY A 87 6.47 -10.89 -10.38
N MET A 88 6.61 -11.98 -9.65
CA MET A 88 5.61 -13.04 -9.53
C MET A 88 4.77 -12.84 -8.27
N LEU A 89 3.45 -12.78 -8.42
CA LEU A 89 2.51 -12.88 -7.32
C LEU A 89 2.41 -14.34 -6.87
N MET A 90 2.62 -14.55 -5.59
CA MET A 90 2.56 -15.83 -4.90
C MET A 90 1.44 -15.79 -3.86
N PHE A 91 0.84 -16.94 -3.60
CA PHE A 91 -0.05 -17.14 -2.47
C PHE A 91 0.53 -18.21 -1.56
N THR A 92 0.42 -18.04 -0.25
CA THR A 92 0.68 -19.10 0.72
C THR A 92 -0.47 -19.15 1.70
N SER A 93 -1.22 -20.25 1.68
CA SER A 93 -2.34 -20.48 2.59
C SER A 93 -1.88 -20.51 4.05
N ALA A 94 -2.79 -20.27 4.99
CA ALA A 94 -2.52 -20.40 6.42
C ALA A 94 -2.04 -21.82 6.81
N ALA A 95 -2.41 -22.84 6.03
CA ALA A 95 -1.92 -24.21 6.19
C ALA A 95 -0.50 -24.46 5.63
N GLY A 96 0.15 -23.45 5.04
CA GLY A 96 1.51 -23.50 4.53
C GLY A 96 1.67 -24.06 3.11
N LEU A 97 0.59 -24.16 2.34
CA LEU A 97 0.68 -24.51 0.91
C LEU A 97 0.92 -23.25 0.08
N THR A 98 1.99 -23.26 -0.73
CA THR A 98 2.40 -22.15 -1.60
C THR A 98 2.11 -22.45 -3.07
N GLU A 99 1.62 -21.45 -3.80
CA GLU A 99 1.40 -21.51 -5.23
C GLU A 99 1.74 -20.20 -5.95
N GLN A 100 2.07 -20.33 -7.24
CA GLN A 100 2.26 -19.19 -8.14
C GLN A 100 0.88 -18.76 -8.65
N VAL A 101 0.58 -17.47 -8.54
CA VAL A 101 -0.71 -16.91 -8.91
C VAL A 101 -0.64 -16.32 -10.31
N ALA A 102 0.22 -15.32 -10.50
CA ALA A 102 0.32 -14.60 -11.75
C ALA A 102 1.62 -13.79 -11.83
N GLU A 103 2.11 -13.58 -13.05
CA GLU A 103 3.14 -12.56 -13.30
C GLU A 103 2.49 -11.17 -13.23
N VAL A 104 2.97 -10.34 -12.32
CA VAL A 104 2.48 -8.98 -12.05
C VAL A 104 3.57 -7.92 -12.28
N GLY A 105 4.77 -8.33 -12.71
CA GLY A 105 5.89 -7.48 -13.10
C GLY A 105 6.67 -6.87 -11.94
N TRP A 106 5.99 -6.26 -10.96
CA TRP A 106 6.60 -5.69 -9.76
C TRP A 106 5.65 -5.76 -8.55
N ALA A 107 6.19 -5.50 -7.36
CA ALA A 107 5.41 -5.43 -6.13
C ALA A 107 4.49 -4.19 -6.11
N ASN A 108 3.18 -4.41 -6.23
CA ASN A 108 2.12 -3.39 -6.08
C ASN A 108 0.91 -4.10 -5.46
N LEU A 109 0.90 -4.23 -4.14
CA LEU A 109 -0.21 -4.82 -3.39
C LEU A 109 -0.90 -3.73 -2.55
N ALA A 110 -2.22 -3.82 -2.45
CA ALA A 110 -2.99 -3.08 -1.47
C ALA A 110 -4.02 -4.01 -0.85
N ILE A 111 -4.25 -3.87 0.45
CA ILE A 111 -5.26 -4.64 1.18
C ILE A 111 -6.16 -3.66 1.96
N SER A 112 -7.46 -3.95 2.01
CA SER A 112 -8.39 -3.24 2.89
C SER A 112 -8.02 -3.46 4.36
N ALA A 113 -8.38 -2.52 5.24
CA ALA A 113 -8.04 -2.61 6.66
C ALA A 113 -8.58 -3.87 7.36
N ASP A 114 -9.75 -4.36 6.91
CA ASP A 114 -10.36 -5.60 7.40
C ASP A 114 -9.85 -6.86 6.68
N ARG A 115 -8.87 -6.70 5.77
CA ARG A 115 -8.24 -7.75 4.95
C ARG A 115 -9.18 -8.48 4.00
N SER A 116 -10.37 -7.93 3.73
CA SER A 116 -11.36 -8.55 2.85
C SER A 116 -11.07 -8.37 1.36
N VAL A 117 -10.44 -7.27 0.96
CA VAL A 117 -10.19 -6.95 -0.44
C VAL A 117 -8.70 -6.77 -0.69
N LEU A 118 -8.17 -7.54 -1.65
CA LEU A 118 -6.84 -7.39 -2.19
C LEU A 118 -6.93 -6.70 -3.55
N ALA A 119 -6.09 -5.69 -3.78
CA ALA A 119 -5.86 -5.11 -5.09
C ALA A 119 -4.40 -5.28 -5.53
N THR A 120 -4.21 -5.49 -6.83
CA THR A 120 -2.88 -5.53 -7.46
C THR A 120 -2.92 -5.03 -8.90
N VAL A 121 -1.75 -4.78 -9.48
CA VAL A 121 -1.59 -4.28 -10.85
C VAL A 121 -0.96 -5.37 -11.71
N ASP A 122 -1.70 -5.82 -12.71
CA ASP A 122 -1.27 -6.76 -13.73
C ASP A 122 -0.68 -6.01 -14.94
N GLN A 123 0.47 -6.49 -15.40
CA GLN A 123 1.23 -5.91 -16.51
C GLN A 123 1.55 -6.93 -17.60
N SER A 124 1.00 -8.13 -17.48
CA SER A 124 1.36 -9.25 -18.34
C SER A 124 0.26 -9.57 -19.36
N ARG A 125 -0.96 -9.06 -19.15
CA ARG A 125 -2.16 -9.58 -19.84
C ARG A 125 -3.11 -8.50 -20.39
N GLY A 126 -2.78 -7.22 -20.27
CA GLY A 126 -3.56 -6.14 -20.91
C GLY A 126 -3.33 -6.04 -22.43
N PRO A 127 -4.12 -5.23 -23.16
CA PRO A 127 -3.81 -4.85 -24.53
C PRO A 127 -2.40 -4.25 -24.64
N THR A 128 -1.74 -4.37 -25.80
CA THR A 128 -0.35 -3.92 -25.96
C THR A 128 -0.23 -2.70 -26.86
N ASP A 129 0.71 -1.82 -26.56
CA ASP A 129 1.14 -0.80 -27.52
C ASP A 129 1.93 -1.42 -28.70
N ARG A 130 2.34 -0.58 -29.66
CA ARG A 130 3.10 -1.02 -30.84
C ARG A 130 4.48 -1.61 -30.52
N TYR A 131 4.97 -1.45 -29.30
CA TYR A 131 6.26 -1.99 -28.83
C TYR A 131 6.10 -3.30 -28.06
N GLY A 132 4.86 -3.77 -27.88
CA GLY A 132 4.55 -4.98 -27.12
C GLY A 132 4.47 -4.75 -25.62
N THR A 133 4.42 -3.50 -25.15
CA THR A 133 4.23 -3.19 -23.73
C THR A 133 2.75 -3.29 -23.41
N HIS A 134 2.39 -4.08 -22.39
CA HIS A 134 0.99 -4.21 -21.96
C HIS A 134 0.51 -2.96 -21.22
N VAL A 135 -0.74 -2.58 -21.44
CA VAL A 135 -1.47 -1.62 -20.62
C VAL A 135 -1.61 -2.19 -19.21
N LEU A 136 -1.22 -1.41 -18.20
CA LEU A 136 -1.42 -1.77 -16.79
C LEU A 136 -2.90 -1.94 -16.46
N GLN A 137 -3.24 -3.04 -15.80
CA GLN A 137 -4.61 -3.33 -15.37
C GLN A 137 -4.65 -3.52 -13.87
N VAL A 138 -5.43 -2.71 -13.17
CA VAL A 138 -5.70 -2.98 -11.75
C VAL A 138 -6.80 -4.01 -11.63
N ALA A 139 -6.65 -4.96 -10.70
CA ALA A 139 -7.65 -5.94 -10.35
C ALA A 139 -7.83 -5.97 -8.83
N ALA A 140 -9.07 -6.11 -8.38
CA ALA A 140 -9.44 -6.23 -6.98
C ALA A 140 -10.24 -7.52 -6.76
N PHE A 141 -10.01 -8.17 -5.62
CA PHE A 141 -10.49 -9.51 -5.33
C PHE A 141 -10.93 -9.62 -3.87
N ASP A 142 -12.00 -10.37 -3.62
CA ASP A 142 -12.38 -10.80 -2.28
C ASP A 142 -11.42 -11.91 -1.81
N THR A 143 -10.75 -11.73 -0.68
CA THR A 143 -9.73 -12.66 -0.17
C THR A 143 -10.29 -13.90 0.53
N ARG A 144 -11.61 -13.95 0.76
CA ARG A 144 -12.33 -15.08 1.36
C ARG A 144 -12.86 -16.02 0.29
N THR A 145 -13.32 -15.47 -0.84
CA THR A 145 -13.94 -16.24 -1.92
C THR A 145 -13.05 -16.39 -3.15
N GLY A 146 -12.07 -15.49 -3.34
CA GLY A 146 -11.26 -15.40 -4.55
C GLY A 146 -11.98 -14.72 -5.72
N GLU A 147 -13.20 -14.22 -5.49
CA GLU A 147 -14.01 -13.53 -6.49
C GLU A 147 -13.32 -12.25 -6.94
N GLN A 148 -13.20 -12.06 -8.25
CA GLN A 148 -12.72 -10.80 -8.81
C GLN A 148 -13.84 -9.77 -8.78
N LEU A 149 -13.72 -8.80 -7.88
CA LEU A 149 -14.67 -7.70 -7.70
C LEU A 149 -14.56 -6.68 -8.83
N TYR A 150 -13.33 -6.41 -9.27
CA TYR A 150 -13.06 -5.46 -10.34
C TYR A 150 -11.83 -5.85 -11.15
N ARG A 151 -11.83 -5.52 -12.43
CA ARG A 151 -10.65 -5.45 -13.30
C ARG A 151 -10.81 -4.30 -14.27
N THR A 152 -9.74 -3.54 -14.50
CA THR A 152 -9.74 -2.50 -15.53
C THR A 152 -10.18 -3.09 -16.88
N PRO A 153 -11.21 -2.53 -17.53
CA PRO A 153 -11.64 -3.01 -18.84
C PRO A 153 -10.51 -2.94 -19.87
N ASP A 154 -10.42 -3.96 -20.73
CA ASP A 154 -9.47 -3.98 -21.84
C ASP A 154 -9.77 -2.81 -22.79
N ARG A 155 -8.82 -1.87 -22.89
CA ARG A 155 -8.85 -0.75 -23.84
C ARG A 155 -7.51 -0.65 -24.53
N GLU A 156 -7.55 -0.55 -25.85
CA GLU A 156 -6.34 -0.33 -26.66
C GLU A 156 -5.67 0.99 -26.28
N PRO A 157 -4.33 1.03 -26.18
CA PRO A 157 -3.60 2.28 -25.96
C PRO A 157 -3.76 3.22 -27.16
N ALA A 158 -3.52 4.52 -26.96
CA ALA A 158 -3.69 5.48 -28.05
C ALA A 158 -2.57 5.35 -29.09
N ASP A 159 -2.87 5.73 -30.33
CA ASP A 159 -1.91 5.70 -31.43
C ASP A 159 -0.68 6.58 -31.11
N GLY A 160 0.47 5.94 -30.95
CA GLY A 160 1.75 6.60 -30.72
C GLY A 160 2.22 6.61 -29.26
N ASP A 161 1.45 6.05 -28.34
CA ASP A 161 1.89 5.83 -26.97
C ASP A 161 3.13 4.92 -26.94
N ASP A 162 4.07 5.28 -26.07
CA ASP A 162 5.21 4.46 -25.67
C ASP A 162 5.03 4.17 -24.18
N LEU A 163 4.33 3.07 -23.88
CA LEU A 163 3.95 2.76 -22.51
C LEU A 163 5.19 2.44 -21.66
N ALA A 164 6.25 1.89 -22.26
CA ALA A 164 7.48 1.59 -21.57
C ALA A 164 8.18 2.87 -21.07
N ASP A 165 8.26 3.90 -21.91
CA ASP A 165 8.78 5.22 -21.52
C ASP A 165 7.91 5.86 -20.43
N LEU A 166 6.57 5.80 -20.61
CA LEU A 166 5.62 6.36 -19.66
C LEU A 166 5.73 5.73 -18.27
N TYR A 167 5.73 4.40 -18.18
CA TYR A 167 5.77 3.69 -16.89
C TYR A 167 7.08 3.88 -16.14
N GLY A 168 8.18 4.16 -16.84
CA GLY A 168 9.44 4.55 -16.21
C GLY A 168 9.37 5.84 -15.38
N GLU A 169 8.36 6.69 -15.61
CA GLU A 169 8.26 8.01 -14.97
C GLU A 169 7.12 8.14 -13.93
N ILE A 170 6.05 7.34 -14.01
CA ILE A 170 4.79 7.60 -13.27
C ILE A 170 4.43 6.58 -12.18
N MET A 171 5.18 5.49 -12.04
CA MET A 171 4.89 4.45 -11.04
C MET A 171 5.34 4.86 -9.62
N PRO A 172 4.65 4.40 -8.54
CA PRO A 172 3.49 3.51 -8.54
C PRO A 172 2.13 4.23 -8.68
N LEU A 173 1.14 3.52 -9.24
CA LEU A 173 -0.23 4.03 -9.51
C LEU A 173 -1.30 3.51 -8.53
N LEU A 174 -1.10 2.36 -7.88
CA LEU A 174 -2.03 1.85 -6.85
C LEU A 174 -1.79 2.60 -5.55
N ARG A 175 -2.82 3.28 -5.04
CA ARG A 175 -2.76 4.09 -3.81
C ARG A 175 -3.39 3.40 -2.60
N GLY A 176 -4.34 2.49 -2.83
CA GLY A 176 -4.99 1.75 -1.76
C GLY A 176 -6.32 1.16 -2.20
N VAL A 177 -6.95 0.40 -1.31
CA VAL A 177 -8.25 -0.23 -1.53
C VAL A 177 -9.01 -0.34 -0.20
N SER A 178 -10.33 -0.20 -0.24
CA SER A 178 -11.27 -0.55 0.83
C SER A 178 -12.16 -1.72 0.39
N ASP A 179 -13.16 -2.05 1.19
CA ASP A 179 -14.23 -2.97 0.81
C ASP A 179 -15.17 -2.42 -0.28
N GLU A 180 -15.14 -1.11 -0.54
CA GLU A 180 -16.03 -0.44 -1.49
C GLU A 180 -15.29 0.31 -2.61
N LEU A 181 -14.08 0.81 -2.35
CA LEU A 181 -13.37 1.74 -3.21
C LEU A 181 -11.96 1.25 -3.54
N LEU A 182 -11.52 1.50 -4.77
CA LEU A 182 -10.16 1.27 -5.24
C LEU A 182 -9.55 2.58 -5.74
N PHE A 183 -8.35 2.91 -5.26
CA PHE A 183 -7.65 4.13 -5.63
C PHE A 183 -6.48 3.80 -6.55
N PHE A 184 -6.64 4.05 -7.84
CA PHE A 184 -5.67 3.68 -8.85
C PHE A 184 -5.49 4.78 -9.91
N ASP A 185 -4.23 5.07 -10.25
CA ASP A 185 -3.85 6.16 -11.14
C ASP A 185 -4.52 7.48 -10.72
N ARG A 186 -5.38 8.07 -11.56
CA ARG A 186 -6.10 9.31 -11.28
C ARG A 186 -7.59 9.09 -11.11
N SER A 187 -7.97 7.97 -10.53
CA SER A 187 -9.38 7.62 -10.33
C SER A 187 -9.63 6.96 -8.98
N THR A 188 -10.77 7.28 -8.39
CA THR A 188 -11.47 6.39 -7.45
C THR A 188 -12.38 5.49 -8.28
N ILE A 189 -12.34 4.19 -8.03
CA ILE A 189 -13.18 3.18 -8.68
C ILE A 189 -14.10 2.58 -7.63
N HIS A 190 -15.41 2.53 -7.91
CA HIS A 190 -16.41 1.88 -7.07
C HIS A 190 -16.45 0.39 -7.41
N LEU A 191 -16.26 -0.47 -6.40
CA LEU A 191 -16.12 -1.91 -6.61
C LEU A 191 -17.44 -2.63 -6.92
N ASP A 192 -18.58 -2.02 -6.60
CA ASP A 192 -19.91 -2.61 -6.78
C ASP A 192 -20.40 -2.56 -8.24
N ASP A 193 -20.10 -1.48 -8.96
CA ASP A 193 -20.56 -1.27 -10.34
C ASP A 193 -19.43 -0.94 -11.35
N GLY A 194 -18.19 -0.78 -10.86
CA GLY A 194 -17.02 -0.46 -11.67
C GLY A 194 -17.01 0.95 -12.24
N SER A 195 -17.92 1.83 -11.80
CA SER A 195 -17.90 3.25 -12.12
C SER A 195 -16.67 3.93 -11.51
N SER A 196 -16.30 5.08 -12.04
CA SER A 196 -15.07 5.77 -11.61
C SER A 196 -15.26 7.28 -11.54
N ASP A 197 -14.75 7.86 -10.46
CA ASP A 197 -14.64 9.31 -10.27
C ASP A 197 -13.20 9.75 -10.52
N PRO A 198 -12.95 10.72 -11.41
CA PRO A 198 -11.61 11.22 -11.65
C PRO A 198 -11.11 11.98 -10.42
N ALA A 199 -9.87 11.71 -10.03
CA ALA A 199 -9.16 12.46 -9.00
C ALA A 199 -9.07 13.94 -9.39
N THR A 200 -9.31 14.79 -8.42
CA THR A 200 -9.11 16.23 -8.54
C THR A 200 -7.72 16.62 -8.06
N ARG A 201 -7.39 17.91 -8.10
CA ARG A 201 -6.15 18.44 -7.53
C ARG A 201 -6.46 19.58 -6.59
N ASP A 202 -5.81 19.57 -5.45
CA ASP A 202 -5.89 20.67 -4.50
C ASP A 202 -5.04 21.89 -4.95
N ALA A 203 -4.95 22.89 -4.07
CA ALA A 203 -4.19 24.11 -4.32
C ALA A 203 -2.67 23.86 -4.49
N GLU A 204 -2.14 22.78 -3.92
CA GLU A 204 -0.74 22.37 -3.98
C GLU A 204 -0.44 21.41 -5.15
N ARG A 205 -1.49 21.09 -5.94
CA ARG A 205 -1.47 20.12 -7.06
C ARG A 205 -1.30 18.67 -6.61
N VAL A 206 -1.61 18.37 -5.35
CA VAL A 206 -1.72 17.02 -4.84
C VAL A 206 -3.03 16.39 -5.34
N GLU A 207 -2.97 15.12 -5.71
CA GLU A 207 -4.14 14.37 -6.15
C GLU A 207 -5.08 14.11 -4.98
N VAL A 208 -6.38 14.40 -5.20
CA VAL A 208 -7.45 14.20 -4.23
C VAL A 208 -8.46 13.25 -4.83
N TYR A 209 -8.55 12.07 -4.23
CA TYR A 209 -9.44 11.00 -4.62
C TYR A 209 -10.72 11.07 -3.79
N GLU A 210 -11.88 10.92 -4.44
CA GLU A 210 -13.17 10.86 -3.74
C GLU A 210 -13.17 9.65 -2.78
N GLY A 211 -13.58 9.86 -1.52
CA GLY A 211 -13.64 8.80 -0.49
C GLY A 211 -12.31 8.42 0.18
N TYR A 212 -11.15 8.83 -0.36
CA TYR A 212 -9.84 8.45 0.21
C TYR A 212 -9.63 8.97 1.63
N ALA A 213 -10.07 10.20 1.90
CA ALA A 213 -10.00 10.84 3.21
C ALA A 213 -10.77 10.09 4.31
N ASP A 214 -11.82 9.38 3.93
CA ASP A 214 -12.71 8.65 4.82
C ASP A 214 -12.44 7.14 4.81
N THR A 215 -11.47 6.69 4.01
CA THR A 215 -11.06 5.29 3.95
C THR A 215 -10.09 4.97 5.07
N LEU A 216 -10.41 3.95 5.85
CA LEU A 216 -9.46 3.35 6.79
C LEU A 216 -8.55 2.39 6.02
N PHE A 217 -7.26 2.70 5.96
CA PHE A 217 -6.24 1.79 5.43
C PHE A 217 -5.65 0.94 6.56
N PRO A 218 -4.92 -0.14 6.25
CA PRO A 218 -4.25 -0.97 7.27
C PRO A 218 -3.34 -0.18 8.21
N ASP A 219 -2.81 0.97 7.78
CA ASP A 219 -1.96 1.86 8.58
C ASP A 219 -2.69 3.09 9.16
N GLY A 220 -4.01 3.21 8.95
CA GLY A 220 -4.86 4.26 9.51
C GLY A 220 -5.43 5.21 8.44
N TYR A 221 -6.09 6.28 8.87
CA TYR A 221 -6.53 7.33 7.93
C TYR A 221 -5.34 8.22 7.56
N HIS A 222 -5.16 8.49 6.27
CA HIS A 222 -4.05 9.30 5.77
C HIS A 222 -4.42 10.78 5.85
N VAL A 223 -3.60 11.55 6.58
CA VAL A 223 -3.85 12.97 6.82
C VAL A 223 -2.61 13.82 6.61
N GLY A 224 -2.82 15.05 6.16
CA GLY A 224 -1.86 16.14 6.25
C GLY A 224 -1.65 16.54 7.71
N ILE A 225 -0.40 16.89 8.04
CA ILE A 225 -0.02 17.32 9.38
C ILE A 225 0.78 18.62 9.32
N GLY A 226 0.57 19.47 10.32
CA GLY A 226 1.32 20.69 10.55
C GLY A 226 1.78 20.81 12.00
N GLY A 227 2.38 21.96 12.32
CA GLY A 227 2.80 22.31 13.68
C GLY A 227 4.30 22.12 13.94
N GLU A 228 4.77 22.72 15.03
CA GLU A 228 6.20 22.80 15.37
C GLU A 228 6.50 22.21 16.76
N GLY A 229 7.75 21.77 16.95
CA GLY A 229 8.25 21.30 18.25
C GLY A 229 7.53 20.04 18.74
N ARG A 230 6.82 20.16 19.88
CA ARG A 230 6.11 19.05 20.54
C ARG A 230 4.60 19.06 20.28
N ARG A 231 4.18 19.70 19.19
CA ARG A 231 2.79 19.82 18.81
C ARG A 231 2.64 19.45 17.34
N ARG A 232 1.61 18.68 17.04
CA ARG A 232 1.15 18.39 15.69
C ARG A 232 -0.34 18.64 15.59
N GLU A 233 -0.78 19.14 14.45
CA GLU A 233 -2.19 19.40 14.18
C GLU A 233 -2.51 18.84 12.80
N MET A 234 -3.73 18.35 12.61
CA MET A 234 -4.20 17.90 11.30
C MET A 234 -4.47 19.11 10.42
N THR A 235 -4.00 19.08 9.18
CA THR A 235 -4.22 20.16 8.19
C THR A 235 -5.25 19.80 7.11
N GLY A 236 -5.65 18.54 7.04
CA GLY A 236 -6.62 17.99 6.07
C GLY A 236 -6.33 16.52 5.82
N SER A 237 -7.16 15.84 5.02
CA SER A 237 -6.85 14.50 4.51
C SER A 237 -6.26 14.62 3.11
N GLU A 238 -5.12 13.96 2.86
CA GLU A 238 -4.35 14.13 1.62
C GLU A 238 -3.76 12.78 1.19
N ALA A 239 -3.76 12.48 -0.11
CA ALA A 239 -3.23 11.21 -0.65
C ALA A 239 -1.73 11.02 -0.37
N PHE A 240 -0.99 12.12 -0.26
CA PHE A 240 0.42 12.13 0.15
C PHE A 240 0.60 12.66 1.59
N GLY A 241 -0.47 12.63 2.38
CA GLY A 241 -0.44 12.98 3.79
C GLY A 241 0.58 12.12 4.53
N VAL A 242 1.48 12.77 5.26
CA VAL A 242 2.53 12.10 6.04
C VAL A 242 2.08 11.77 7.47
N GLY A 243 0.81 12.02 7.79
CA GLY A 243 0.18 11.61 9.05
C GLY A 243 -0.67 10.36 8.91
N ARG A 244 -0.79 9.61 10.01
CA ARG A 244 -1.74 8.49 10.14
C ARG A 244 -2.60 8.71 11.37
N LEU A 245 -3.92 8.69 11.22
CA LEU A 245 -4.84 8.65 12.35
C LEU A 245 -5.23 7.22 12.69
N SER A 246 -5.37 6.96 13.98
CA SER A 246 -5.95 5.73 14.50
C SER A 246 -7.38 5.50 13.97
N PRO A 247 -7.87 4.24 13.98
CA PRO A 247 -9.24 3.90 13.59
C PRO A 247 -10.31 4.73 14.33
N ASP A 248 -10.12 4.98 15.62
CA ASP A 248 -11.00 5.83 16.44
C ASP A 248 -10.77 7.35 16.24
N ARG A 249 -9.82 7.73 15.37
CA ARG A 249 -9.36 9.09 15.06
C ARG A 249 -8.88 9.90 16.27
N SER A 250 -8.55 9.24 17.39
CA SER A 250 -8.11 9.90 18.63
C SER A 250 -6.61 10.20 18.67
N THR A 251 -5.81 9.46 17.89
CA THR A 251 -4.35 9.49 17.95
C THR A 251 -3.76 9.69 16.56
N LEU A 252 -2.81 10.62 16.47
CA LEU A 252 -2.08 10.99 15.27
C LEU A 252 -0.63 10.54 15.35
N PHE A 253 -0.17 9.85 14.30
CA PHE A 253 1.21 9.45 14.07
C PHE A 253 1.83 10.34 13.00
N ASP A 254 3.06 10.78 13.23
CA ASP A 254 3.86 11.58 12.30
C ASP A 254 4.85 10.64 11.58
N ALA A 255 4.54 10.30 10.33
CA ALA A 255 5.38 9.46 9.47
C ALA A 255 6.28 10.28 8.52
N SER A 256 6.42 11.59 8.75
CA SER A 256 7.23 12.49 7.90
C SER A 256 8.74 12.30 8.03
N SER A 257 9.18 11.54 9.03
CA SER A 257 10.60 11.42 9.41
C SER A 257 10.98 9.98 9.66
N TRP A 258 12.15 9.58 9.17
CA TRP A 258 12.69 8.25 9.42
C TRP A 258 14.13 8.28 9.97
N PRO A 259 14.40 7.63 11.12
CA PRO A 259 13.44 7.07 12.07
C PRO A 259 12.69 8.14 12.86
N ALA A 260 11.38 7.98 13.04
CA ALA A 260 10.57 8.88 13.86
C ALA A 260 10.85 8.68 15.35
N ALA A 261 10.64 9.73 16.15
CA ALA A 261 10.64 9.59 17.60
C ALA A 261 9.46 8.70 18.04
N ALA A 262 9.64 7.90 19.09
CA ALA A 262 8.61 7.03 19.66
C ALA A 262 7.55 7.84 20.43
N VAL A 263 6.80 8.65 19.68
CA VAL A 263 5.83 9.61 20.17
C VAL A 263 4.63 9.61 19.23
N VAL A 264 3.47 9.89 19.79
CA VAL A 264 2.22 10.11 19.07
C VAL A 264 1.61 11.41 19.56
N TYR A 265 0.57 11.88 18.90
CA TYR A 265 -0.09 13.13 19.25
C TYR A 265 -1.57 12.87 19.48
N ASP A 266 -2.12 13.48 20.51
CA ASP A 266 -3.58 13.51 20.67
C ASP A 266 -4.17 14.31 19.50
N ALA A 267 -5.06 13.69 18.72
CA ALA A 267 -5.53 14.26 17.45
C ALA A 267 -6.34 15.55 17.65
N THR A 268 -7.00 15.71 18.80
CA THR A 268 -7.82 16.89 19.11
C THR A 268 -6.98 18.06 19.61
N THR A 269 -6.08 17.79 20.54
CA THR A 269 -5.30 18.83 21.24
C THR A 269 -3.93 19.06 20.61
N GLY A 270 -3.48 18.16 19.74
CA GLY A 270 -2.16 18.14 19.13
C GLY A 270 -1.03 17.82 20.09
N ARG A 271 -1.34 17.43 21.33
CA ARG A 271 -0.34 17.30 22.39
C ARG A 271 0.42 15.99 22.26
N GLN A 272 1.74 16.09 22.25
CA GLN A 272 2.61 14.91 22.21
C GLN A 272 2.44 14.01 23.45
N ARG A 273 2.34 12.71 23.18
CA ARG A 273 2.40 11.59 24.14
C ARG A 273 3.55 10.68 23.73
N ARG A 274 4.19 10.04 24.70
CA ARG A 274 5.32 9.13 24.44
C ARG A 274 4.81 7.70 24.40
N LEU A 275 5.32 6.91 23.47
CA LEU A 275 5.16 5.45 23.49
C LEU A 275 6.05 4.85 24.57
N ASP A 276 5.48 3.99 25.40
CA ASP A 276 6.22 3.25 26.42
C ASP A 276 6.71 1.93 25.83
N GLY A 277 7.93 1.94 25.28
CA GLY A 277 8.47 0.80 24.55
C GLY A 277 10.00 0.69 24.65
N PRO A 278 10.57 -0.33 24.01
CA PRO A 278 11.99 -0.67 24.13
C PRO A 278 12.94 0.33 23.45
N SER A 279 12.41 1.32 22.73
CA SER A 279 13.19 2.35 22.07
C SER A 279 12.60 3.76 22.15
N ARG A 280 13.44 4.76 21.87
CA ARG A 280 13.06 6.16 21.61
C ARG A 280 12.70 6.43 20.15
N TYR A 281 12.85 5.44 19.28
CA TYR A 281 12.55 5.53 17.86
C TYR A 281 11.55 4.45 17.46
N PHE A 282 10.59 4.81 16.62
CA PHE A 282 9.47 3.94 16.25
C PHE A 282 9.05 4.23 14.82
N THR A 283 8.72 3.18 14.08
CA THR A 283 8.12 3.26 12.74
C THR A 283 6.80 2.49 12.80
N LEU A 284 5.69 3.15 12.50
CA LEU A 284 4.38 2.51 12.43
C LEU A 284 4.36 1.52 11.26
N GLY A 285 3.87 0.30 11.50
CA GLY A 285 3.58 -0.67 10.44
C GLY A 285 2.11 -0.66 10.06
N GLY A 286 1.23 -0.72 11.06
CA GLY A 286 -0.20 -0.64 10.87
C GLY A 286 -0.99 -1.11 12.07
N TRP A 287 -2.29 -1.32 11.88
CA TRP A 287 -3.25 -1.71 12.89
C TRP A 287 -3.55 -3.19 12.78
N SER A 288 -3.49 -3.91 13.90
CA SER A 288 -4.05 -5.27 13.95
C SER A 288 -5.56 -5.21 14.13
N ASP A 289 -6.04 -4.25 14.93
CA ASP A 289 -7.44 -3.99 15.25
C ASP A 289 -7.65 -2.50 15.62
N GLU A 290 -8.85 -2.14 16.09
CA GLU A 290 -9.23 -0.77 16.44
C GLU A 290 -8.38 -0.16 17.58
N ASP A 291 -7.86 -1.00 18.47
CA ASP A 291 -7.20 -0.60 19.72
C ASP A 291 -5.70 -0.97 19.76
N THR A 292 -5.20 -1.71 18.77
CA THR A 292 -3.86 -2.29 18.76
C THR A 292 -3.14 -1.99 17.45
N PHE A 293 -1.94 -1.43 17.57
CA PHE A 293 -1.07 -1.15 16.43
C PHE A 293 0.28 -1.83 16.58
N MET A 294 0.93 -2.01 15.45
CA MET A 294 2.26 -2.57 15.34
C MET A 294 3.25 -1.57 14.80
N GLY A 295 4.51 -1.81 15.13
CA GLY A 295 5.60 -1.12 14.47
C GLY A 295 6.95 -1.70 14.79
N ILE A 296 7.98 -1.01 14.34
CA ILE A 296 9.37 -1.36 14.60
C ILE A 296 9.94 -0.36 15.58
N ALA A 297 10.34 -0.86 16.75
CA ALA A 297 11.26 -0.17 17.63
C ALA A 297 12.67 -0.21 17.01
N GLU A 298 13.19 0.95 16.66
CA GLU A 298 14.51 1.08 16.03
C GLU A 298 15.58 1.43 17.05
N ARG A 299 16.83 1.07 16.80
CA ARG A 299 17.96 1.41 17.68
C ARG A 299 17.88 0.82 19.10
N VAL A 300 17.32 -0.38 19.21
CA VAL A 300 17.12 -1.06 20.50
C VAL A 300 18.45 -1.31 21.22
N GLY A 301 18.50 -1.04 22.53
CA GLY A 301 19.73 -1.16 23.32
C GLY A 301 20.86 -0.20 22.90
N GLY A 302 20.55 0.86 22.14
CA GLY A 302 21.49 1.90 21.72
C GLY A 302 22.28 1.60 20.44
N SER A 303 22.05 0.45 19.79
CA SER A 303 22.71 0.09 18.53
C SER A 303 21.90 0.54 17.33
N ALA A 304 22.46 1.36 16.44
CA ALA A 304 21.74 1.84 15.25
C ALA A 304 21.24 0.72 14.30
N LYS A 305 21.79 -0.49 14.42
CA LYS A 305 21.43 -1.67 13.60
C LYS A 305 20.44 -2.63 14.27
N ALA A 306 20.07 -2.36 15.52
CA ALA A 306 19.17 -3.22 16.27
C ALA A 306 17.71 -2.77 16.08
N ARG A 307 16.87 -3.67 15.59
CA ARG A 307 15.43 -3.46 15.36
C ARG A 307 14.64 -4.52 16.13
N GLN A 308 13.42 -4.19 16.51
CA GLN A 308 12.52 -5.14 17.15
C GLN A 308 11.08 -4.78 16.78
N VAL A 309 10.32 -5.74 16.27
CA VAL A 309 8.89 -5.64 16.08
C VAL A 309 8.19 -5.62 17.44
N VAL A 310 7.29 -4.66 17.63
CA VAL A 310 6.48 -4.48 18.83
C VAL A 310 5.00 -4.38 18.45
N THR A 311 4.14 -4.82 19.36
CA THR A 311 2.71 -4.48 19.40
C THR A 311 2.48 -3.45 20.49
N CYS A 312 1.56 -2.53 20.29
CA CYS A 312 1.27 -1.44 21.19
C CYS A 312 -0.25 -1.25 21.34
N GLU A 313 -0.70 -1.00 22.57
CA GLU A 313 -2.10 -0.66 22.85
C GLU A 313 -2.32 0.86 22.69
N LEU A 314 -3.40 1.26 22.02
CA LEU A 314 -3.73 2.65 21.75
C LEU A 314 -4.04 3.45 23.02
N ALA A 315 -4.84 2.86 23.93
CA ALA A 315 -5.26 3.54 25.15
C ALA A 315 -4.08 3.84 26.08
N SER A 316 -3.23 2.84 26.33
CA SER A 316 -2.11 2.92 27.28
C SER A 316 -0.82 3.45 26.64
N LEU A 317 -0.66 3.30 25.32
CA LEU A 317 0.58 3.50 24.56
C LEU A 317 1.73 2.61 25.03
N ALA A 318 1.42 1.52 25.74
CA ALA A 318 2.40 0.52 26.15
C ALA A 318 2.70 -0.42 24.99
N CYS A 319 3.99 -0.66 24.73
CA CYS A 319 4.48 -1.46 23.63
C CYS A 319 5.25 -2.69 24.16
N SER A 320 4.86 -3.87 23.69
CA SER A 320 5.48 -5.15 24.03
C SER A 320 6.18 -5.75 22.80
N PRO A 321 7.42 -6.26 22.95
CA PRO A 321 8.08 -6.99 21.88
C PRO A 321 7.35 -8.25 21.46
N VAL A 322 7.22 -8.46 20.16
CA VAL A 322 6.69 -9.70 19.55
C VAL A 322 7.73 -10.43 18.70
N SER A 323 8.94 -9.91 18.66
CA SER A 323 10.09 -10.48 17.96
C SER A 323 11.36 -10.42 18.83
N PRO A 324 12.37 -11.26 18.56
CA PRO A 324 13.71 -11.06 19.11
C PRO A 324 14.31 -9.74 18.61
N VAL A 325 15.40 -9.28 19.24
CA VAL A 325 16.16 -8.14 18.72
C VAL A 325 16.91 -8.58 17.47
N LEU A 326 16.48 -8.07 16.33
CA LEU A 326 17.08 -8.30 15.02
C LEU A 326 18.27 -7.36 14.85
N ARG A 327 19.41 -7.88 14.41
CA ARG A 327 20.59 -7.07 14.11
C ARG A 327 20.91 -7.24 12.64
N SER A 328 20.83 -6.16 11.87
CA SER A 328 21.16 -6.24 10.45
C SER A 328 22.62 -6.64 10.25
N GLY A 329 22.82 -7.76 9.54
CA GLY A 329 24.07 -8.07 8.85
C GLY A 329 24.30 -7.10 7.69
N TYR A 330 25.45 -7.19 7.03
CA TYR A 330 25.66 -6.48 5.77
C TYR A 330 24.77 -7.15 4.71
N GLN A 331 23.83 -6.41 4.11
CA GLN A 331 22.91 -6.94 3.10
C GLN A 331 23.62 -6.99 1.74
N GLU A 332 23.80 -8.18 1.18
CA GLU A 332 24.30 -8.38 -0.20
C GLU A 332 23.18 -8.50 -1.24
N SER A 333 21.94 -8.80 -0.82
CA SER A 333 20.90 -9.37 -1.70
C SER A 333 19.80 -8.44 -2.22
N GLY A 334 19.81 -7.13 -1.91
CA GLY A 334 18.83 -6.17 -2.46
C GLY A 334 17.38 -6.27 -1.95
N TYR A 335 16.95 -7.41 -1.36
CA TYR A 335 15.62 -7.56 -0.73
C TYR A 335 15.60 -7.06 0.71
N ALA A 336 14.43 -6.63 1.21
CA ALA A 336 14.25 -6.24 2.60
C ALA A 336 14.39 -7.45 3.55
N ASP A 337 15.22 -7.31 4.58
CA ASP A 337 15.42 -8.34 5.62
C ASP A 337 14.32 -8.28 6.70
N LEU A 338 13.57 -7.18 6.78
CA LEU A 338 12.46 -7.03 7.72
C LEU A 338 11.34 -6.26 7.04
N LEU A 339 10.14 -6.83 7.01
CA LEU A 339 8.93 -6.22 6.47
C LEU A 339 7.80 -6.33 7.50
N LEU A 340 6.93 -5.32 7.55
CA LEU A 340 5.64 -5.36 8.24
C LEU A 340 4.53 -5.35 7.20
N GLU A 341 3.39 -5.96 7.52
CA GLU A 341 2.20 -5.90 6.68
C GLU A 341 1.83 -4.44 6.40
N ALA A 342 1.62 -4.11 5.13
CA ALA A 342 1.18 -2.79 4.65
C ALA A 342 2.05 -1.59 5.08
N GLY A 343 3.25 -1.84 5.60
CA GLY A 343 4.24 -0.79 5.86
C GLY A 343 4.85 -0.34 4.55
N THR A 344 4.35 0.75 3.97
CA THR A 344 5.08 1.48 2.93
C THR A 344 6.35 2.04 3.55
N TRP A 345 7.49 1.41 3.24
CA TRP A 345 8.79 1.98 3.55
C TRP A 345 9.07 3.08 2.51
N PRO A 346 9.41 4.31 2.93
CA PRO A 346 9.85 5.35 2.00
C PRO A 346 11.16 5.01 1.31
#